data_AF-A0A2E0S0K1-F1
#
_entry.id   AF-A0A2E0S0K1-F1
#
_cell.length_a   1.000
_cell.length_b   1.000
_cell.length_c   1.000
_cell.angle_alpha   90.00
_cell.angle_beta   90.00
_cell.angle_gamma   90.00
#
_symmetry.space_group_name_H-M   'P 1'
#
loop_
_entity.id
_entity.type
_entity.pdbx_description
1 polymer ?
#
loop_
_entity_poly.entity_id
_entity_poly.type
_entity_poly.pdbx_seq_one_letter_code
_entity_poly.pdbx_strand_id
1 'polypeptide(L)' 'MAEKTGYVKVGDLAPNFSLPSVTGEDVQLSDYSGQKIALFFWASW' A
#
# COMPACT_ATOMS: atom_id res chain seq x y z
N MET A 1 5.44 -15.40 -9.26
CA MET A 1 6.30 -15.76 -8.11
C MET A 1 5.79 -14.93 -6.94
N ALA A 2 5.12 -15.53 -5.97
CA ALA A 2 4.55 -14.79 -4.83
C ALA A 2 5.67 -14.46 -3.85
N GLU A 3 5.90 -13.18 -3.60
CA GLU A 3 6.89 -12.70 -2.62
C GLU A 3 6.45 -13.10 -1.21
N LYS A 4 7.39 -13.59 -0.43
CA LYS A 4 7.21 -14.09 0.93
C LYS A 4 6.79 -12.91 1.83
N THR A 5 5.54 -12.86 2.26
CA THR A 5 5.02 -11.80 3.15
C THR A 5 5.65 -11.91 4.53
N GLY A 6 6.83 -11.31 4.69
CA GLY A 6 7.44 -11.04 5.98
C GLY A 6 6.87 -9.76 6.60
N TYR A 7 7.04 -9.59 7.90
CA TYR A 7 6.78 -8.31 8.55
C TYR A 7 7.70 -7.23 7.95
N VAL A 8 7.12 -6.08 7.60
CA VAL A 8 7.85 -4.92 7.07
C VAL A 8 8.71 -4.32 8.19
N LYS A 9 9.97 -4.00 7.89
CA LYS A 9 10.91 -3.35 8.79
C LYS A 9 11.26 -1.95 8.29
N VAL A 10 11.79 -1.11 9.18
CA VAL A 10 12.30 0.22 8.80
C VAL A 10 13.42 0.06 7.79
N GLY A 11 13.30 0.77 6.66
CA GLY A 11 14.25 0.72 5.54
C GLY A 11 13.85 -0.26 4.44
N ASP A 12 12.88 -1.14 4.67
CA ASP A 12 12.35 -2.00 3.61
C ASP A 12 11.54 -1.16 2.61
N LEU A 13 11.59 -1.57 1.35
CA LEU A 13 10.64 -1.06 0.36
C LEU A 13 9.24 -1.56 0.74
N ALA A 14 8.28 -0.64 0.79
CA ALA A 14 6.90 -1.01 1.06
C ALA A 14 6.39 -1.95 -0.06
N PRO A 15 5.78 -3.11 0.29
CA PRO A 15 5.27 -4.04 -0.71
C PRO A 15 4.14 -3.40 -1.50
N ASN A 16 4.15 -3.59 -2.82
CA ASN A 16 3.09 -3.05 -3.65
C ASN A 16 1.77 -3.80 -3.40
N PHE A 17 0.67 -3.08 -3.41
CA PHE A 17 -0.69 -3.62 -3.31
C PHE A 17 -1.64 -2.78 -4.14
N SER A 18 -2.76 -3.38 -4.54
CA SER A 18 -3.87 -2.71 -5.23
C SER A 18 -5.13 -2.76 -4.36
N LEU A 19 -5.83 -1.64 -4.23
CA LEU A 19 -7.10 -1.55 -3.52
C LEU A 19 -8.10 -0.73 -4.33
N PRO A 20 -9.40 -1.04 -4.25
CA PRO A 20 -10.42 -0.20 -4.84
C PRO A 20 -10.46 1.15 -4.11
N SER A 21 -10.45 2.23 -4.88
CA SER A 21 -10.66 3.57 -4.34
C SER A 21 -12.16 3.87 -4.16
N VAL A 22 -12.44 4.99 -3.50
CA VAL A 22 -13.82 5.49 -3.32
C VAL A 22 -14.49 5.90 -4.63
N THR A 23 -13.72 6.12 -5.70
CA THR A 23 -14.25 6.42 -7.03
C THR A 23 -14.52 5.16 -7.86
N GLY A 24 -14.20 3.97 -7.33
CA GLY A 24 -14.38 2.69 -8.00
C GLY A 24 -13.23 2.27 -8.92
N GLU A 25 -12.20 3.10 -9.05
CA GLU A 25 -10.97 2.73 -9.77
C GLU A 25 -9.97 2.09 -8.81
N ASP A 26 -9.27 1.06 -9.27
CA ASP A 26 -8.18 0.46 -8.50
C ASP A 26 -6.98 1.39 -8.44
N VAL A 27 -6.45 1.58 -7.24
CA VAL A 27 -5.22 2.33 -7.00
C VAL A 27 -4.14 1.41 -6.46
N GLN A 28 -2.92 1.57 -6.97
CA GLN A 28 -1.75 0.83 -6.53
C GLN A 28 -0.86 1.71 -5.65
N LEU A 29 -0.18 1.12 -4.67
CA LEU A 29 0.80 1.86 -3.87
C LEU A 29 1.88 2.51 -4.75
N SER A 30 2.30 1.83 -5.82
CA SER A 30 3.28 2.34 -6.78
C SER A 30 2.86 3.63 -7.48
N ASP A 31 1.56 3.94 -7.55
CA ASP A 31 1.06 5.17 -8.19
C ASP A 31 1.49 6.43 -7.41
N TYR A 32 1.85 6.27 -6.13
CA TYR A 32 2.34 7.34 -5.24
C TYR A 32 3.87 7.38 -5.12
N SER A 33 4.60 6.66 -5.98
CA SER A 33 6.07 6.60 -5.93
C SER A 33 6.72 7.99 -6.02
N GLY A 34 7.74 8.23 -5.19
CA GLY A 34 8.41 9.53 -5.09
C GLY A 34 7.74 10.53 -4.15
N GLN A 35 6.52 10.23 -3.66
CA GLN A 35 5.84 11.04 -2.67
C GLN A 35 6.07 10.47 -1.26
N LYS A 36 6.25 11.35 -0.27
CA LYS A 36 6.27 10.96 1.14
C LYS A 36 4.84 10.84 1.63
N ILE A 37 4.35 9.62 1.75
CA ILE A 37 2.99 9.31 2.19
C ILE A 37 3.00 8.51 3.50
N ALA A 38 1.87 8.50 4.19
CA ALA A 38 1.60 7.65 5.34
C ALA A 38 0.40 6.76 5.04
N LEU A 39 0.52 5.46 5.30
CA LEU A 39 -0.60 4.52 5.22
C LEU A 39 -1.37 4.56 6.54
N PHE A 40 -2.64 4.95 6.48
CA PHE A 40 -3.52 5.02 7.63
C PHE A 40 -4.62 3.98 7.51
N PHE A 41 -4.60 2.99 8.40
CA PHE A 41 -5.60 1.92 8.45
C PHE A 41 -6.64 2.25 9.51
N TRP A 42 -7.91 2.36 9.10
CA TRP A 42 -9.00 2.72 9.99
C TRP A 42 -10.30 1.99 9.61
N ALA A 43 -11.22 1.88 10.56
CA ALA A 43 -12.57 1.38 10.36
C ALA A 43 -13.52 2.09 11.33
N SER A 44 -14.68 2.53 10.85
CA SER A 44 -15.81 2.94 11.70
C SER A 44 -16.78 1.77 11.76
N TRP A 45 -16.95 1.20 12.95
CA TRP A 45 -18.01 0.24 13.24
C TRP A 45 -19.37 0.93 13.32
#